data_AF-A0A1V3XHK8-F1
#
_entry.id   AF-A0A1V3XHK8-F1
#
_cell.length_a   1.000
_cell.length_b   1.000
_cell.length_c   1.000
_cell.angle_alpha   90.00
_cell.angle_beta   90.00
_cell.angle_gamma   90.00
#
_symmetry.space_group_name_H-M   'P 1'
#
loop_
_entity.id
_entity.type
_entity.pdbx_description
1 polymer ?
#
loop_
_entity_poly.entity_id
_entity_poly.type
_entity_poly.pdbx_seq_one_letter_code
_entity_poly.pdbx_strand_id
1 'polypeptide(L)'
;MYALKPWSVREFPYVTVLSGPRVSASQGEYVARSVGRVLAHHEITGGARVRLKTGACGRGPMVMQVNLRVGELPARVLAVTSGVDDLTPALLRLDRHIVRMYEQWRPRPWPDPTRRLMTIAGEAVVVRRKSVVLQRTTPLEAVAVMDAMDYDAHLFTDVETGEDAVVYRAGPSGLRLARQRHVYPPGWAWSSSASGPAVPLIVNSRQTACLTEDAAVHRAREHRLHLLFFTDPATGRGNLLYPRYDGNLGLITPLPRV
;
A
#
# COMPACT_ATOMS: atom_id res chain seq x y z
N MET A 1 19.71 8.81 12.98
CA MET A 1 19.11 8.55 11.65
C MET A 1 20.25 8.15 10.72
N TYR A 2 20.41 6.86 10.41
CA TYR A 2 21.52 6.40 9.57
C TYR A 2 21.28 6.82 8.11
N ALA A 3 22.28 7.41 7.46
CA ALA A 3 22.22 7.79 6.05
C ALA A 3 22.04 6.54 5.18
N LEU A 4 20.97 6.51 4.38
CA LEU A 4 20.76 5.45 3.39
C LEU A 4 21.79 5.63 2.28
N LYS A 5 22.52 4.57 1.92
CA LYS A 5 23.51 4.63 0.84
C LYS A 5 22.81 4.33 -0.50
N PRO A 6 22.82 5.26 -1.47
CA PRO A 6 22.28 5.02 -2.80
C PRO A 6 23.27 4.22 -3.65
N TRP A 7 22.74 3.24 -4.37
CA TRP A 7 23.48 2.46 -5.36
C TRP A 7 22.76 2.50 -6.71
N SER A 8 23.52 2.65 -7.78
CA SER A 8 23.08 2.47 -9.16
C SER A 8 24.19 1.74 -9.93
N VAL A 9 23.84 1.17 -11.08
CA VAL A 9 24.79 0.49 -11.97
C VAL A 9 24.79 1.18 -13.33
N ARG A 10 25.94 1.19 -14.00
CA ARG A 10 26.09 1.87 -15.31
C ARG A 10 25.09 1.38 -16.35
N GLU A 11 24.77 0.09 -16.34
CA GLU A 11 23.79 -0.55 -17.22
C GLU A 11 22.36 -0.03 -17.00
N PHE A 12 22.02 0.36 -15.76
CA PHE A 12 20.68 0.79 -15.36
C PHE A 12 20.77 2.05 -14.47
N PRO A 13 21.18 3.20 -15.04
CA PRO A 13 21.53 4.39 -14.26
C PRO A 13 20.32 4.99 -13.52
N TYR A 14 19.10 4.75 -14.01
CA TYR A 14 17.85 5.23 -13.42
C TYR A 14 17.26 4.28 -12.36
N VAL A 15 17.94 3.18 -12.04
CA VAL A 15 17.57 2.31 -10.92
C VAL A 15 18.42 2.68 -9.70
N THR A 16 17.77 3.26 -8.68
CA THR A 16 18.43 3.62 -7.42
C THR A 16 18.00 2.68 -6.31
N VAL A 17 18.95 2.01 -5.68
CA VAL A 17 18.73 1.14 -4.52
C VAL A 17 19.14 1.87 -3.25
N LEU A 18 18.21 1.97 -2.29
CA LEU A 18 18.45 2.50 -0.95
C LEU A 18 18.36 1.40 0.07
N SER A 19 19.41 1.20 0.84
CA SER A 19 19.48 0.15 1.86
C SER A 19 20.03 0.68 3.18
N GLY A 20 19.75 -0.07 4.26
CA GLY A 20 20.45 0.09 5.53
C GLY A 20 21.91 -0.40 5.46
N PRO A 21 22.71 -0.18 6.51
CA PRO A 21 24.17 -0.41 6.50
C PRO A 21 24.60 -1.87 6.32
N ARG A 22 23.67 -2.83 6.43
CA ARG A 22 23.96 -4.27 6.35
C ARG A 22 23.91 -4.85 4.93
N VAL A 23 23.60 -4.04 3.93
CA VAL A 23 23.63 -4.45 2.51
C VAL A 23 24.96 -4.02 1.91
N SER A 24 25.74 -4.97 1.38
CA SER A 24 27.01 -4.67 0.73
C SER A 24 26.83 -3.91 -0.58
N ALA A 25 27.90 -3.31 -1.11
CA ALA A 25 27.89 -2.68 -2.42
C ALA A 25 27.49 -3.68 -3.53
N SER A 26 28.10 -4.88 -3.52
CA SER A 26 27.80 -5.93 -4.51
C SER A 26 26.35 -6.39 -4.47
N GLN A 27 25.77 -6.51 -3.27
CA GLN A 27 24.34 -6.83 -3.10
C GLN A 27 23.44 -5.70 -3.60
N GLY A 28 23.78 -4.44 -3.32
CA GLY A 28 23.07 -3.28 -3.85
C GLY A 28 23.07 -3.23 -5.37
N GLU A 29 24.23 -3.48 -6.00
CA GLU A 29 24.35 -3.55 -7.45
C GLU A 29 23.61 -4.76 -8.06
N TYR A 30 23.66 -5.92 -7.40
CA TYR A 30 22.92 -7.10 -7.83
C TYR A 30 21.40 -6.83 -7.87
N VAL A 31 20.87 -6.17 -6.84
CA VAL A 31 19.47 -5.74 -6.80
C VAL A 31 19.16 -4.75 -7.92
N ALA A 32 20.04 -3.76 -8.16
CA ALA A 32 19.87 -2.77 -9.22
C ALA A 32 19.83 -3.43 -10.61
N ARG A 33 20.75 -4.35 -10.91
CA ARG A 33 20.78 -5.12 -12.16
C ARG A 33 19.52 -5.98 -12.31
N SER A 34 19.13 -6.68 -11.25
CA SER A 34 17.97 -7.58 -11.27
C SER A 34 16.66 -6.85 -11.55
N VAL A 35 16.44 -5.72 -10.86
CA VAL A 35 15.28 -4.86 -11.12
C VAL A 35 15.37 -4.22 -12.51
N GLY A 36 16.54 -3.70 -12.89
CA GLY A 36 16.77 -3.09 -14.20
C GLY A 36 16.43 -4.02 -15.36
N ARG A 37 16.76 -5.32 -15.26
CA ARG A 37 16.40 -6.33 -16.27
C ARG A 37 14.88 -6.51 -16.42
N VAL A 38 14.14 -6.53 -15.31
CA VAL A 38 12.66 -6.59 -15.37
C VAL A 38 12.11 -5.32 -16.02
N LEU A 39 12.63 -4.14 -15.65
CA LEU A 39 12.19 -2.88 -16.24
C LEU A 39 12.47 -2.82 -17.76
N ALA A 40 13.67 -3.25 -18.17
CA ALA A 40 14.06 -3.28 -19.59
C ALA A 40 13.20 -4.25 -20.41
N HIS A 41 12.84 -5.40 -19.84
CA HIS A 41 11.95 -6.37 -20.49
C HIS A 41 10.56 -5.78 -20.80
N HIS A 42 10.09 -4.84 -19.96
CA HIS A 42 8.80 -4.14 -20.12
C HIS A 42 8.94 -2.70 -20.66
N GLU A 43 10.11 -2.38 -21.23
CA GLU A 43 10.41 -1.07 -21.83
C GLU A 43 10.18 0.14 -20.89
N ILE A 44 10.37 -0.05 -19.59
CA ILE A 44 10.20 1.01 -18.59
C ILE A 44 11.44 1.93 -18.57
N THR A 45 11.29 3.14 -19.09
CA THR A 45 12.39 4.12 -19.25
C THR A 45 12.59 5.04 -18.04
N GLY A 46 11.53 5.30 -17.26
CA GLY A 46 11.57 6.21 -16.10
C GLY A 46 12.35 5.70 -14.88
N GLY A 47 12.87 4.47 -14.94
CA GLY A 47 13.63 3.85 -13.86
C GLY A 47 12.79 3.47 -12.64
N ALA A 48 13.48 3.18 -11.53
CA ALA A 48 12.83 2.81 -10.28
C ALA A 48 13.67 3.16 -9.05
N ARG A 49 12.97 3.46 -7.95
CA ARG A 49 13.55 3.59 -6.62
C ARG A 49 13.23 2.36 -5.79
N VAL A 50 14.25 1.58 -5.51
CA VAL A 50 14.19 0.40 -4.65
C VAL A 50 14.57 0.79 -3.22
N ARG A 51 13.82 0.33 -2.22
CA ARG A 51 14.15 0.46 -0.80
C ARG A 51 14.18 -0.92 -0.18
N LEU A 52 15.31 -1.25 0.43
CA LEU A 52 15.54 -2.51 1.14
C LEU A 52 15.52 -2.25 2.64
N LYS A 53 14.72 -3.03 3.37
CA LYS A 53 14.67 -3.00 4.83
C LYS A 53 14.84 -4.42 5.36
N THR A 54 15.89 -4.65 6.13
CA THR A 54 16.12 -5.91 6.83
C THR A 54 15.37 -5.94 8.17
N GLY A 55 14.90 -7.13 8.57
CA GLY A 55 14.45 -7.35 9.95
C GLY A 55 15.60 -7.18 10.97
N ALA A 56 15.26 -7.07 12.26
CA ALA A 56 16.17 -6.72 13.35
C ALA A 56 17.48 -7.56 13.38
N CYS A 57 17.42 -8.85 13.01
CA CYS A 57 18.56 -9.77 13.06
C CYS A 57 19.52 -9.63 11.86
N GLY A 58 19.19 -8.87 10.81
CA GLY A 58 20.03 -8.69 9.62
C GLY A 58 20.18 -9.90 8.68
N ARG A 59 19.80 -11.11 9.12
CA ARG A 59 19.68 -12.34 8.31
C ARG A 59 18.23 -12.81 8.14
N GLY A 60 17.27 -12.04 8.62
CA GLY A 60 15.85 -12.35 8.55
C GLY A 60 15.18 -11.87 7.25
N PRO A 61 13.87 -12.10 7.11
CA PRO A 61 13.13 -11.66 5.94
C PRO A 61 13.37 -10.17 5.66
N MET A 62 13.58 -9.85 4.39
CA MET A 62 13.80 -8.50 3.91
C MET A 62 12.52 -7.99 3.25
N VAL A 63 12.20 -6.72 3.49
CA VAL A 63 11.15 -6.02 2.75
C VAL A 63 11.79 -5.25 1.62
N MET A 64 11.45 -5.62 0.39
CA MET A 64 11.82 -4.89 -0.82
C MET A 64 10.63 -4.09 -1.31
N GLN A 65 10.79 -2.77 -1.36
CA GLN A 65 9.82 -1.85 -1.94
C GLN A 65 10.38 -1.25 -3.22
N VAL A 66 9.69 -1.46 -4.33
CA VAL A 66 10.01 -0.83 -5.62
C VAL A 66 8.99 0.27 -5.87
N ASN A 67 9.45 1.46 -6.25
CA ASN A 67 8.58 2.57 -6.67
C ASN A 67 9.03 2.96 -8.08
N LEU A 68 8.08 3.05 -9.00
CA LEU A 68 8.32 3.28 -10.43
C LEU A 68 7.14 4.02 -11.04
N ARG A 69 7.26 4.36 -12.33
CA ARG A 69 6.13 4.78 -13.16
C ARG A 69 5.95 3.76 -14.28
N VAL A 70 4.71 3.41 -14.58
CA VAL A 70 4.33 2.60 -15.75
C VAL A 70 3.47 3.50 -16.62
N GLY A 71 3.99 3.93 -17.77
CA GLY A 71 3.47 5.10 -18.47
C GLY A 71 3.43 6.32 -17.54
N GLU A 72 2.27 6.98 -17.48
CA GLU A 72 2.05 8.14 -16.59
C GLU A 72 1.56 7.76 -15.18
N LEU A 73 1.35 6.47 -14.91
CA LEU A 73 0.79 6.02 -13.65
C LEU A 73 1.90 5.71 -12.64
N PRO A 74 1.88 6.31 -11.44
CA PRO A 74 2.77 5.91 -10.38
C PRO A 74 2.42 4.50 -9.90
N ALA A 75 3.44 3.67 -9.72
CA ALA A 75 3.29 2.33 -9.19
C ALA A 75 4.23 2.10 -8.01
N ARG A 76 3.80 1.22 -7.11
CA ARG A 76 4.62 0.73 -6.01
C ARG A 76 4.38 -0.75 -5.87
N VAL A 77 5.44 -1.50 -5.60
CA VAL A 77 5.40 -2.93 -5.32
C VAL A 77 6.10 -3.18 -4.00
N LEU A 78 5.52 -4.00 -3.13
CA LEU A 78 6.08 -4.42 -1.87
C LEU A 78 6.11 -5.95 -1.79
N ALA A 79 7.29 -6.50 -1.55
CA ALA A 79 7.46 -7.93 -1.36
C ALA A 79 8.34 -8.21 -0.14
N VAL A 80 8.05 -9.34 0.52
CA VAL A 80 8.93 -9.92 1.53
C VAL A 80 9.76 -11.00 0.85
N THR A 81 11.07 -10.94 1.02
CA THR A 81 12.01 -11.96 0.56
C THR A 81 12.65 -12.65 1.75
N SER A 82 13.18 -13.86 1.55
CA SER A 82 13.93 -14.60 2.57
C SER A 82 15.25 -13.90 2.94
N GLY A 83 15.83 -13.15 2.00
CA GLY A 83 17.03 -12.34 2.16
C GLY A 83 17.31 -11.53 0.90
N VAL A 84 18.51 -10.94 0.81
CA VAL A 84 18.94 -10.19 -0.39
C VAL A 84 19.40 -11.10 -1.52
N ASP A 85 19.78 -12.33 -1.21
CA ASP A 85 20.29 -13.31 -2.18
C ASP A 85 19.17 -14.03 -2.94
N ASP A 86 17.94 -13.98 -2.44
CA ASP A 86 16.75 -14.49 -3.12
C ASP A 86 15.74 -13.36 -3.36
N LEU A 87 15.85 -12.72 -4.53
CA LEU A 87 14.96 -11.65 -4.96
C LEU A 87 13.72 -12.16 -5.69
N THR A 88 13.59 -13.48 -5.89
CA THR A 88 12.59 -14.10 -6.76
C THR A 88 11.17 -13.67 -6.44
N PRO A 89 10.70 -13.68 -5.16
CA PRO A 89 9.35 -13.25 -4.84
C PRO A 89 9.08 -11.79 -5.22
N ALA A 90 10.09 -10.93 -5.09
CA ALA A 90 9.97 -9.50 -5.38
C ALA A 90 10.00 -9.21 -6.88
N LEU A 91 10.86 -9.89 -7.65
CA LEU A 91 10.96 -9.73 -9.10
C LEU A 91 9.72 -10.27 -9.81
N LEU A 92 9.23 -11.46 -9.43
CA LEU A 92 7.99 -12.03 -10.00
C LEU A 92 6.77 -11.15 -9.69
N ARG A 93 6.72 -10.58 -8.48
CA ARG A 93 5.64 -9.65 -8.13
C ARG A 93 5.73 -8.36 -8.94
N LEU A 94 6.92 -7.81 -9.12
CA LEU A 94 7.16 -6.61 -9.92
C LEU A 94 6.72 -6.81 -11.37
N ASP A 95 7.18 -7.91 -11.98
CA ASP A 95 6.84 -8.32 -13.34
C ASP A 95 5.32 -8.40 -13.55
N ARG A 96 4.64 -9.22 -12.73
CA ARG A 96 3.17 -9.35 -12.77
C ARG A 96 2.44 -8.03 -12.53
N HIS A 97 3.03 -7.14 -11.73
CA HIS A 97 2.43 -5.84 -11.45
C HIS A 97 2.51 -4.89 -12.64
N ILE A 98 3.63 -4.90 -13.37
CA ILE A 98 3.80 -4.12 -14.59
C ILE A 98 2.85 -4.62 -15.68
N VAL A 99 2.75 -5.94 -15.89
CA VAL A 99 1.81 -6.53 -16.87
C VAL A 99 0.37 -6.08 -16.59
N ARG A 100 -0.09 -6.19 -15.34
CA ARG A 100 -1.44 -5.75 -14.95
C ARG A 100 -1.69 -4.25 -15.15
N MET A 101 -0.64 -3.43 -15.19
CA MET A 101 -0.76 -1.99 -15.39
C MET A 101 -0.92 -1.61 -16.87
N TYR A 102 -0.51 -2.47 -17.79
CA TYR A 102 -0.74 -2.30 -19.23
C TYR A 102 -2.10 -2.85 -19.70
N GLU A 103 -2.63 -3.85 -18.99
CA GLU A 103 -3.94 -4.43 -19.30
C GLU A 103 -5.09 -3.51 -18.88
N GLN A 104 -6.30 -3.80 -19.40
CA GLN A 104 -7.51 -3.19 -18.87
C GLN A 104 -7.58 -3.48 -17.36
N TRP A 105 -7.64 -2.42 -16.56
CA TRP A 105 -7.60 -2.54 -15.11
C TRP A 105 -8.66 -3.51 -14.59
N ARG A 106 -8.25 -4.43 -13.71
CA ARG A 106 -9.12 -5.26 -12.90
C ARG A 106 -8.60 -5.24 -11.46
N PRO A 107 -9.47 -5.40 -10.45
CA PRO A 107 -9.01 -5.55 -9.07
C PRO A 107 -7.92 -6.62 -8.95
N ARG A 108 -6.86 -6.34 -8.20
CA ARG A 108 -5.83 -7.34 -7.92
C ARG A 108 -6.45 -8.62 -7.32
N PRO A 109 -5.92 -9.80 -7.67
CA PRO A 109 -6.39 -11.07 -7.12
C PRO A 109 -6.44 -11.08 -5.59
N TRP A 110 -7.47 -11.72 -5.05
CA TRP A 110 -7.66 -11.92 -3.61
C TRP A 110 -8.17 -13.33 -3.30
N PRO A 111 -7.61 -14.02 -2.28
CA PRO A 111 -6.44 -13.61 -1.50
C PRO A 111 -5.17 -13.60 -2.37
N ASP A 112 -4.20 -12.77 -1.99
CA ASP A 112 -2.88 -12.76 -2.63
C ASP A 112 -1.98 -13.77 -1.89
N PRO A 113 -1.67 -14.94 -2.49
CA PRO A 113 -0.90 -15.99 -1.80
C PRO A 113 0.54 -15.57 -1.51
N THR A 114 1.04 -14.52 -2.18
CA THR A 114 2.39 -14.00 -1.97
C THR A 114 2.45 -12.95 -0.86
N ARG A 115 1.29 -12.55 -0.32
CA ARG A 115 1.18 -11.49 0.68
C ARG A 115 0.61 -12.02 1.99
N ARG A 116 1.41 -11.92 3.05
CA ARG A 116 0.93 -12.16 4.41
C ARG A 116 0.15 -10.95 4.90
N LEU A 117 -1.12 -11.15 5.24
CA LEU A 117 -1.90 -10.14 5.96
C LEU A 117 -1.37 -10.00 7.39
N MET A 118 -0.89 -8.82 7.72
CA MET A 118 -0.37 -8.51 9.05
C MET A 118 -1.52 -8.17 9.99
N THR A 119 -1.39 -8.59 11.25
CA THR A 119 -2.25 -8.14 12.35
C THR A 119 -1.48 -7.18 13.24
N ILE A 120 -2.22 -6.29 13.90
CA ILE A 120 -1.67 -5.38 14.89
C ILE A 120 -1.33 -6.16 16.16
N ALA A 121 -0.04 -6.17 16.54
CA ALA A 121 0.45 -6.85 17.73
C ALA A 121 0.07 -6.09 19.01
N GLY A 122 -0.07 -6.81 20.13
CA GLY A 122 -0.51 -6.24 21.42
C GLY A 122 0.34 -5.07 21.91
N GLU A 123 1.66 -5.13 21.70
CA GLU A 123 2.61 -4.10 22.14
C GLU A 123 2.93 -3.04 21.06
N ALA A 124 2.31 -3.12 19.88
CA ALA A 124 2.71 -2.29 18.73
C ALA A 124 2.39 -0.80 18.93
N VAL A 125 3.38 0.08 18.93
CA VAL A 125 3.21 1.54 19.11
C VAL A 125 3.21 2.28 17.77
N VAL A 126 2.65 3.50 17.72
CA VAL A 126 2.70 4.36 16.54
C VAL A 126 4.11 4.95 16.40
N VAL A 127 4.88 4.42 15.45
CA VAL A 127 6.27 4.87 15.17
C VAL A 127 6.39 5.71 13.90
N ARG A 128 5.34 5.74 13.08
CA ARG A 128 5.32 6.51 11.84
C ARG A 128 4.01 7.23 11.66
N ARG A 129 4.09 8.53 11.43
CA ARG A 129 2.96 9.39 11.07
C ARG A 129 3.14 9.89 9.64
N LYS A 130 2.08 9.88 8.85
CA LYS A 130 2.05 10.43 7.49
C LYS A 130 0.83 11.32 7.32
N SER A 131 1.07 12.62 7.25
CA SER A 131 0.05 13.58 6.87
C SER A 131 -0.10 13.60 5.34
N VAL A 132 -1.32 13.57 4.83
CA VAL A 132 -1.61 13.49 3.40
C VAL A 132 -2.73 14.44 2.99
N VAL A 133 -2.64 15.01 1.79
CA VAL A 133 -3.81 15.58 1.13
C VAL A 133 -4.63 14.40 0.59
N LEU A 134 -5.93 14.36 0.90
CA LEU A 134 -6.81 13.34 0.36
C LEU A 134 -7.25 13.74 -1.04
N GLN A 135 -7.08 12.82 -1.99
CA GLN A 135 -7.65 12.97 -3.31
C GLN A 135 -9.17 12.80 -3.21
N ARG A 136 -9.91 13.74 -3.82
CA ARG A 136 -11.35 13.62 -3.99
C ARG A 136 -11.62 12.77 -5.23
N THR A 137 -12.16 11.57 -5.06
CA THR A 137 -12.31 10.58 -6.15
C THR A 137 -13.46 9.60 -5.85
N THR A 138 -13.87 8.81 -6.84
CA THR A 138 -14.86 7.73 -6.64
C THR A 138 -14.25 6.56 -5.87
N PRO A 139 -15.08 5.72 -5.20
CA PRO A 139 -14.59 4.49 -4.60
C PRO A 139 -13.88 3.56 -5.60
N LEU A 140 -14.32 3.52 -6.86
CA LEU A 140 -13.73 2.67 -7.89
C LEU A 140 -12.32 3.13 -8.27
N GLU A 141 -12.13 4.43 -8.53
CA GLU A 141 -10.82 5.03 -8.78
C GLU A 141 -9.89 4.87 -7.56
N ALA A 142 -10.42 5.01 -6.34
CA ALA A 142 -9.66 4.75 -5.11
C ALA A 142 -9.15 3.30 -5.04
N VAL A 143 -9.93 2.31 -5.50
CA VAL A 143 -9.46 0.91 -5.59
C VAL A 143 -8.35 0.78 -6.63
N ALA A 144 -8.47 1.45 -7.79
CA ALA A 144 -7.42 1.44 -8.81
C ALA A 144 -6.10 2.02 -8.28
N VAL A 145 -6.15 3.13 -7.53
CA VAL A 145 -4.97 3.72 -6.86
C VAL A 145 -4.43 2.79 -5.77
N MET A 146 -5.30 2.20 -4.95
CA MET A 146 -4.91 1.20 -3.94
C MET A 146 -4.12 0.06 -4.58
N ASP A 147 -4.56 -0.39 -5.75
CA ASP A 147 -3.94 -1.47 -6.48
C ASP A 147 -2.63 -1.08 -7.14
N ALA A 148 -2.59 0.02 -7.89
CA ALA A 148 -1.37 0.53 -8.53
C ALA A 148 -0.23 0.74 -7.51
N MET A 149 -0.57 1.17 -6.30
CA MET A 149 0.38 1.45 -5.22
C MET A 149 0.67 0.25 -4.30
N ASP A 150 0.10 -0.92 -4.60
CA ASP A 150 0.22 -2.17 -3.85
C ASP A 150 -0.08 -1.99 -2.33
N TYR A 151 -1.10 -1.20 -2.06
CA TYR A 151 -1.64 -0.96 -0.73
C TYR A 151 -2.71 -2.01 -0.39
N ASP A 152 -2.90 -2.27 0.91
CA ASP A 152 -4.07 -3.02 1.39
C ASP A 152 -5.22 -2.11 1.79
N ALA A 153 -4.98 -0.80 1.84
CA ALA A 153 -5.98 0.22 2.11
C ALA A 153 -5.58 1.56 1.50
N HIS A 154 -6.58 2.32 1.03
CA HIS A 154 -6.39 3.65 0.49
C HIS A 154 -7.44 4.60 1.05
N LEU A 155 -6.97 5.64 1.74
CA LEU A 155 -7.76 6.71 2.33
C LEU A 155 -7.94 7.84 1.31
N PHE A 156 -9.18 8.27 1.09
CA PHE A 156 -9.56 9.27 0.09
C PHE A 156 -10.76 10.09 0.58
N THR A 157 -11.11 11.15 -0.15
CA THR A 157 -12.39 11.84 0.04
C THR A 157 -13.36 11.36 -1.04
N ASP A 158 -14.48 10.78 -0.62
CA ASP A 158 -15.46 10.23 -1.54
C ASP A 158 -16.21 11.36 -2.26
N VAL A 159 -16.20 11.35 -3.59
CA VAL A 159 -16.91 12.35 -4.40
C VAL A 159 -18.41 12.36 -4.14
N GLU A 160 -19.01 11.19 -3.89
CA GLU A 160 -20.47 11.02 -3.75
C GLU A 160 -20.96 11.60 -2.42
N THR A 161 -20.19 11.42 -1.34
CA THR A 161 -20.63 11.78 0.01
C THR A 161 -19.90 13.01 0.58
N GLY A 162 -18.76 13.40 -0.01
CA GLY A 162 -17.86 14.43 0.53
C GLY A 162 -17.12 14.01 1.81
N GLU A 163 -17.26 12.75 2.23
CA GLU A 163 -16.69 12.21 3.46
C GLU A 163 -15.30 11.65 3.23
N ASP A 164 -14.49 11.61 4.29
CA ASP A 164 -13.30 10.78 4.25
C ASP A 164 -13.75 9.30 4.24
N ALA A 165 -13.12 8.49 3.41
CA ALA A 165 -13.48 7.10 3.22
C ALA A 165 -12.24 6.25 2.97
N VAL A 166 -12.35 4.95 3.22
CA VAL A 166 -11.28 3.99 2.95
C VAL A 166 -11.82 2.84 2.12
N VAL A 167 -11.11 2.51 1.03
CA VAL A 167 -11.21 1.21 0.38
C VAL A 167 -10.10 0.32 0.92
N TYR A 168 -10.40 -0.95 1.18
CA TYR A 168 -9.43 -1.87 1.77
C TYR A 168 -9.68 -3.33 1.44
N ARG A 169 -8.63 -4.13 1.59
CA ARG A 169 -8.61 -5.57 1.35
C ARG A 169 -9.10 -6.34 2.59
N ALA A 170 -10.25 -6.99 2.48
CA ALA A 170 -10.81 -7.83 3.54
C ALA A 170 -11.99 -8.69 3.06
N GLY A 171 -12.29 -9.75 3.82
CA GLY A 171 -13.45 -10.60 3.61
C GLY A 171 -13.37 -11.46 2.34
N PRO A 172 -14.48 -12.13 1.96
CA PRO A 172 -14.48 -13.08 0.85
C PRO A 172 -14.23 -12.45 -0.53
N SER A 173 -14.78 -11.26 -0.81
CA SER A 173 -14.57 -10.58 -2.10
C SER A 173 -13.22 -9.84 -2.20
N GLY A 174 -12.54 -9.64 -1.07
CA GLY A 174 -11.28 -8.92 -1.02
C GLY A 174 -11.37 -7.42 -1.22
N LEU A 175 -12.56 -6.84 -1.29
CA LEU A 175 -12.76 -5.39 -1.41
C LEU A 175 -13.88 -4.92 -0.50
N ARG A 176 -13.54 -3.95 0.36
CA ARG A 176 -14.49 -3.29 1.24
C ARG A 176 -14.37 -1.79 1.15
N LEU A 177 -15.50 -1.11 1.36
CA LEU A 177 -15.60 0.34 1.51
C LEU A 177 -16.10 0.67 2.91
N ALA A 178 -15.42 1.56 3.63
CA ALA A 178 -15.95 2.18 4.83
C ALA A 178 -15.95 3.70 4.67
N ARG A 179 -17.08 4.31 5.02
CA ARG A 179 -17.31 5.76 5.01
C ARG A 179 -17.52 6.23 6.45
N GLN A 180 -17.32 7.52 6.70
CA GLN A 180 -17.48 8.07 8.04
C GLN A 180 -18.91 7.88 8.57
N ARG A 181 -19.92 8.21 7.76
CA ARG A 181 -21.33 8.18 8.20
C ARG A 181 -22.22 7.42 7.22
N HIS A 182 -22.11 7.71 5.92
CA HIS A 182 -23.04 7.19 4.92
C HIS A 182 -22.67 5.77 4.45
N VAL A 183 -23.51 4.78 4.75
CA VAL A 183 -23.20 3.34 4.51
C VAL A 183 -23.95 2.72 3.32
N TYR A 184 -24.58 3.52 2.47
CA TYR A 184 -25.25 3.01 1.27
C TYR A 184 -24.23 2.57 0.20
N PRO A 185 -24.57 1.57 -0.64
CA PRO A 185 -23.79 1.20 -1.83
C PRO A 185 -23.48 2.40 -2.74
N PRO A 186 -22.29 2.48 -3.36
CA PRO A 186 -22.01 3.54 -4.34
C PRO A 186 -23.02 3.55 -5.49
N GLY A 187 -23.26 4.71 -6.09
CA GLY A 187 -24.33 4.88 -7.09
C GLY A 187 -24.17 3.96 -8.31
N TRP A 188 -22.93 3.66 -8.71
CA TRP A 188 -22.64 2.73 -9.81
C TRP A 188 -23.05 1.29 -9.52
N ALA A 189 -23.16 0.87 -8.25
CA ALA A 189 -23.58 -0.48 -7.88
C ALA A 189 -25.05 -0.77 -8.25
N TRP A 190 -25.84 0.27 -8.51
CA TRP A 190 -27.25 0.17 -8.89
C TRP A 190 -27.49 0.48 -10.37
N SER A 191 -26.44 0.81 -11.12
CA SER A 191 -26.55 1.21 -12.53
C SER A 191 -26.00 0.12 -13.45
N SER A 192 -26.88 -0.48 -14.24
CA SER A 192 -26.52 -1.51 -15.24
C SER A 192 -25.72 -0.98 -16.43
N SER A 193 -25.46 0.33 -16.51
CA SER A 193 -24.78 0.99 -17.64
C SER A 193 -23.28 1.23 -17.41
N ALA A 194 -22.70 0.74 -16.31
CA ALA A 194 -21.26 0.86 -16.09
C ALA A 194 -20.47 0.03 -17.12
N SER A 195 -19.95 0.69 -18.15
CA SER A 195 -18.98 0.10 -19.09
C SER A 195 -17.64 -0.11 -18.38
N GLY A 196 -17.52 -1.19 -17.61
CA GLY A 196 -16.31 -1.54 -16.88
C GLY A 196 -16.39 -2.93 -16.24
N PRO A 197 -15.27 -3.46 -15.73
CA PRO A 197 -15.27 -4.75 -15.06
C PRO A 197 -16.12 -4.67 -13.78
N ALA A 198 -16.92 -5.71 -13.53
CA ALA A 198 -17.66 -5.84 -12.28
C ALA A 198 -16.69 -5.88 -11.09
N VAL A 199 -16.77 -4.91 -10.19
CA VAL A 199 -15.95 -4.83 -8.99
C VAL A 199 -16.78 -5.23 -7.77
N PRO A 200 -16.45 -6.33 -7.06
CA PRO A 200 -17.25 -6.81 -5.94
C PRO A 200 -16.94 -6.03 -4.64
N LEU A 201 -17.20 -4.72 -4.66
CA LEU A 201 -16.95 -3.82 -3.54
C LEU A 201 -18.07 -3.90 -2.49
N ILE A 202 -17.77 -4.42 -1.31
CA ILE A 202 -18.75 -4.57 -0.22
C ILE A 202 -18.67 -3.37 0.72
N VAL A 203 -19.76 -2.61 0.85
CA VAL A 203 -19.83 -1.50 1.80
C VAL A 203 -19.99 -2.03 3.22
N ASN A 204 -19.25 -1.44 4.16
CA ASN A 204 -19.43 -1.69 5.59
C ASN A 204 -20.80 -1.16 6.02
N SER A 205 -21.62 -2.04 6.62
CA SER A 205 -22.98 -1.70 7.05
C SER A 205 -23.04 -0.82 8.29
N ARG A 206 -21.90 -0.53 8.93
CA ARG A 206 -21.80 0.35 10.09
C ARG A 206 -20.96 1.57 9.75
N GLN A 207 -21.42 2.72 10.25
CA GLN A 207 -20.65 3.95 10.24
C GLN A 207 -19.30 3.75 10.94
N THR A 208 -18.30 4.53 10.52
CA THR A 208 -16.97 4.44 11.10
C THR A 208 -16.99 4.97 12.53
N ALA A 209 -16.36 4.24 13.45
CA ALA A 209 -16.31 4.64 14.85
C ALA A 209 -15.58 5.98 15.02
N CYS A 210 -16.11 6.84 15.91
CA CYS A 210 -15.43 8.05 16.36
C CYS A 210 -14.54 7.68 17.55
N LEU A 211 -13.22 7.80 17.40
CA LEU A 211 -12.24 7.35 18.39
C LEU A 211 -11.09 8.35 18.49
N THR A 212 -10.59 8.59 19.70
CA THR A 212 -9.27 9.20 19.88
C THR A 212 -8.19 8.24 19.36
N GLU A 213 -7.00 8.75 19.08
CA GLU A 213 -5.88 7.90 18.64
C GLU A 213 -5.58 6.79 19.64
N ASP A 214 -5.53 7.09 20.94
CA ASP A 214 -5.23 6.11 21.98
C ASP A 214 -6.30 5.01 22.04
N ALA A 215 -7.59 5.38 21.94
CA ALA A 215 -8.69 4.41 21.89
C ALA A 215 -8.63 3.56 20.61
N ALA A 216 -8.25 4.14 19.48
CA ALA A 216 -8.05 3.41 18.23
C ALA A 216 -6.89 2.41 18.33
N VAL A 217 -5.76 2.82 18.91
CA VAL A 217 -4.60 1.94 19.14
C VAL A 217 -4.96 0.80 20.10
N HIS A 218 -5.61 1.10 21.23
CA HIS A 218 -6.08 0.09 22.18
C HIS A 218 -6.98 -0.94 21.49
N ARG A 219 -8.03 -0.49 20.82
CA ARG A 219 -9.00 -1.35 20.12
C ARG A 219 -8.34 -2.21 19.05
N ALA A 220 -7.41 -1.63 18.29
CA ALA A 220 -6.68 -2.34 17.24
C ALA A 220 -5.80 -3.47 17.79
N ARG A 221 -5.14 -3.23 18.93
CA ARG A 221 -4.33 -4.23 19.65
C ARG A 221 -5.19 -5.34 20.24
N GLU A 222 -6.24 -4.95 20.95
CA GLU A 222 -7.17 -5.87 21.64
C GLU A 222 -7.79 -6.89 20.67
N HIS A 223 -8.23 -6.42 19.50
CA HIS A 223 -8.85 -7.27 18.48
C HIS A 223 -7.91 -7.77 17.39
N ARG A 224 -6.59 -7.52 17.51
CA ARG A 224 -5.56 -7.87 16.51
C ARG A 224 -5.96 -7.51 15.08
N LEU A 225 -6.48 -6.30 14.89
CA LEU A 225 -7.03 -5.86 13.60
C LEU A 225 -5.93 -5.80 12.52
N HIS A 226 -6.31 -5.99 11.26
CA HIS A 226 -5.40 -5.82 10.12
C HIS A 226 -5.16 -4.36 9.75
N LEU A 227 -6.10 -3.50 10.13
CA LEU A 227 -6.09 -2.03 10.01
C LEU A 227 -7.28 -1.50 10.81
N LEU A 228 -7.28 -0.20 11.09
CA LEU A 228 -8.42 0.48 11.69
C LEU A 228 -8.59 1.85 11.05
N PHE A 229 -9.73 2.06 10.41
CA PHE A 229 -10.21 3.38 10.01
C PHE A 229 -11.14 3.91 11.09
N PHE A 230 -10.93 5.16 11.51
CA PHE A 230 -11.70 5.82 12.55
C PHE A 230 -11.85 7.31 12.25
N THR A 231 -12.93 7.92 12.74
CA THR A 231 -13.07 9.38 12.73
C THR A 231 -12.43 9.93 13.98
N ASP A 232 -11.47 10.85 13.83
CA ASP A 232 -10.89 11.55 14.97
C ASP A 232 -11.87 12.63 15.47
N PRO A 233 -12.30 12.60 16.75
CA PRO A 233 -13.26 13.55 17.29
C PRO A 233 -12.72 14.99 17.30
N ALA A 234 -11.40 15.19 17.40
CA ALA A 234 -10.82 16.53 17.47
C ALA A 234 -10.84 17.25 16.12
N THR A 235 -10.62 16.49 15.03
CA THR A 235 -10.51 17.06 13.68
C THR A 235 -11.72 16.78 12.81
N GLY A 236 -12.56 15.82 13.18
CA GLY A 236 -13.66 15.29 12.36
C GLY A 236 -13.17 14.52 11.12
N ARG A 237 -11.86 14.30 10.99
CA ARG A 237 -11.24 13.67 9.80
C ARG A 237 -11.08 12.16 9.97
N GLY A 238 -11.10 11.46 8.84
CA GLY A 238 -10.92 10.02 8.81
C GLY A 238 -9.44 9.64 8.87
N ASN A 239 -9.01 8.99 9.95
CA ASN A 239 -7.64 8.53 10.16
C ASN A 239 -7.52 7.02 9.91
N LEU A 240 -6.36 6.59 9.40
CA LEU A 240 -6.09 5.18 9.10
C LEU A 240 -4.86 4.68 9.86
N LEU A 241 -5.09 3.74 10.77
CA LEU A 241 -4.08 3.00 11.52
C LEU A 241 -3.80 1.67 10.83
N TYR A 242 -2.52 1.31 10.66
CA TYR A 242 -2.14 0.07 9.96
C TYR A 242 -0.85 -0.54 10.52
N PRO A 243 -0.70 -1.88 10.48
CA PRO A 243 0.52 -2.56 10.89
C PRO A 243 1.64 -2.34 9.88
N ARG A 244 2.87 -2.29 10.38
CA ARG A 244 4.09 -2.16 9.58
C ARG A 244 4.93 -3.41 9.72
N TYR A 245 5.77 -3.67 8.72
CA TYR A 245 6.70 -4.79 8.71
C TYR A 245 7.79 -4.74 9.80
N ASP A 246 7.95 -3.61 10.51
CA ASP A 246 8.82 -3.52 11.69
C ASP A 246 8.09 -3.88 13.00
N GLY A 247 6.88 -4.45 12.91
CA GLY A 247 6.07 -4.88 14.05
C GLY A 247 5.30 -3.75 14.74
N ASN A 248 5.51 -2.50 14.31
CA ASN A 248 4.86 -1.32 14.90
C ASN A 248 3.74 -0.77 14.01
N LEU A 249 3.16 0.37 14.41
CA LEU A 249 2.03 0.99 13.73
C LEU A 249 2.44 2.20 12.91
N GLY A 250 1.77 2.36 11.76
CA GLY A 250 1.73 3.59 11.01
C GLY A 250 0.35 4.23 11.15
N LEU A 251 0.34 5.56 11.22
CA LEU A 251 -0.87 6.36 11.22
C LEU A 251 -0.85 7.31 10.01
N ILE A 252 -1.91 7.26 9.21
CA ILE A 252 -2.18 8.23 8.14
C ILE A 252 -3.24 9.20 8.64
N THR A 253 -2.92 10.49 8.61
CA THR A 253 -3.83 11.57 8.98
C THR A 253 -4.04 12.51 7.79
N PRO A 254 -5.27 12.93 7.50
CA PRO A 254 -5.51 13.97 6.51
C PRO A 254 -4.94 15.32 6.95
N LEU A 255 -4.37 16.07 6.01
CA LEU A 255 -4.12 17.50 6.21
C LEU A 255 -5.46 18.25 6.33
N PRO A 256 -5.51 19.40 7.04
CA PRO A 256 -6.70 20.24 7.11
C PRO A 256 -7.29 20.52 5.71
N ARG A 257 -8.61 20.62 5.61
CA ARG A 257 -9.24 21.11 4.38
C ARG A 257 -8.91 22.61 4.29
N VAL A 258 -8.32 23.03 3.17
CA VAL A 258 -8.10 24.45 2.85
C VAL A 258 -9.40 25.02 2.30
#